data_AF-A0AAD8JHX3-F1
#
_entry.id   AF-A0AAD8JHX3-F1
#
_cell.length_a   1.000
_cell.length_b   1.000
_cell.length_c   1.000
_cell.angle_alpha   90.00
_cell.angle_beta   90.00
_cell.angle_gamma   90.00
#
_symmetry.space_group_name_H-M   'P 1'
#
loop_
_entity.id
_entity.type
_entity.pdbx_description
1 polymer ?
#
loop_
_entity_poly.entity_id
_entity_poly.type
_entity_poly.pdbx_seq_one_letter_code
_entity_poly.pdbx_strand_id
1 'polypeptide(L)'
;MRTRAKKKLLNLSIRNGYGNINVVVSAPKVCNFTFFGIFIVTIVVPELENVSIRLNNWFVDKNWIDRKKICRRLTNMFPGIANAKNLIFDSESIEALNKISDLLVSLPSPFYNLKFVKLPRGFKESSMSSALRSYLLGGSPKAAIVTKFPQNHGVEDSIADADRARHTDASVEGTDKDQASSSKGRIDSGLWRSHEVNYEFVCLLDRIMQKYPETFEHFTTKNKKLCTMNLNLLCTSLNDFTKISMTSVDSEMIFGYREVFSYLQNLGLNVSWAVNRLKYIEHLRFSKPLISELHSIDCHIDNAKTKLQELQARFDDAKIKQKDLLARLDDAKVKLQDVQTLRMEKLSEIEQAFGTMGTNLAVGFIGDDLLSNP
;
A
#
# COMPACT_ATOMS: atom_id res chain seq x y z
N MET A 1 50.38 -10.98 13.14
CA MET A 1 49.23 -10.80 12.23
C MET A 1 47.94 -11.19 12.94
N ARG A 2 47.09 -10.24 13.35
CA ARG A 2 45.74 -10.53 13.87
C ARG A 2 44.75 -10.40 12.72
N THR A 3 44.27 -11.52 12.20
CA THR A 3 43.17 -11.61 11.24
C THR A 3 41.89 -11.08 11.89
N ARG A 4 41.52 -9.83 11.59
CA ARG A 4 40.18 -9.31 11.90
C ARG A 4 39.17 -10.12 11.11
N ALA A 5 38.40 -10.97 11.78
CA ALA A 5 37.24 -11.63 11.21
C ALA A 5 36.23 -10.56 10.72
N LYS A 6 36.17 -10.34 9.40
CA LYS A 6 35.13 -9.51 8.78
C LYS A 6 33.80 -10.26 8.92
N LYS A 7 32.97 -9.88 9.91
CA LYS A 7 31.59 -10.39 10.03
C LYS A 7 30.84 -10.09 8.73
N LYS A 8 30.30 -11.14 8.09
CA LYS A 8 29.46 -11.04 6.89
C LYS A 8 28.01 -10.84 7.34
N LEU A 9 27.33 -9.81 6.82
CA LEU A 9 25.91 -9.61 7.07
C LEU A 9 25.09 -10.51 6.15
N LEU A 10 24.48 -11.56 6.70
CA LEU A 10 23.64 -12.52 5.97
C LEU A 10 22.15 -12.21 6.09
N ASN A 11 21.75 -11.66 7.24
CA ASN A 11 20.37 -11.37 7.60
C ASN A 11 20.24 -9.88 7.89
N LEU A 12 19.27 -9.21 7.27
CA LEU A 12 18.96 -7.81 7.51
C LEU A 12 17.48 -7.66 7.80
N SER A 13 17.16 -6.98 8.89
CA SER A 13 15.79 -6.61 9.21
C SER A 13 15.66 -5.11 9.40
N ILE A 14 14.65 -4.52 8.76
CA ILE A 14 14.38 -3.09 8.82
C ILE A 14 12.93 -2.90 9.24
N ARG A 15 12.73 -2.01 10.21
CA ARG A 15 11.41 -1.65 10.73
C ARG A 15 11.19 -0.17 10.49
N ASN A 16 10.11 0.15 9.78
CA ASN A 16 9.65 1.52 9.63
C ASN A 16 8.36 1.71 10.46
N GLY A 17 8.36 2.71 11.33
CA GLY A 17 7.19 3.08 12.12
C GLY A 17 6.20 3.88 11.27
N TYR A 18 6.65 4.95 10.62
CA TYR A 18 5.87 5.84 9.74
C TYR A 18 6.85 6.72 8.94
N GLY A 19 6.59 6.93 7.64
CA GLY A 19 7.32 7.90 6.80
C GLY A 19 7.70 7.38 5.41
N ASN A 20 7.88 8.31 4.46
CA ASN A 20 8.43 8.01 3.14
C ASN A 20 9.96 7.88 3.24
N ILE A 21 10.43 6.72 3.69
CA ILE A 21 11.87 6.41 3.73
C ILE A 21 12.22 5.66 2.45
N ASN A 22 13.34 6.02 1.82
CA ASN A 22 13.94 5.25 0.74
C ASN A 22 15.18 4.54 1.29
N VAL A 23 15.19 3.21 1.21
CA VAL A 23 16.26 2.37 1.76
C VAL A 23 17.00 1.70 0.62
N VAL A 24 18.30 1.98 0.50
CA VAL A 24 19.19 1.30 -0.44
C VAL A 24 20.05 0.28 0.31
N VAL A 25 19.95 -0.99 -0.07
CA VAL A 25 20.73 -2.08 0.51
C VAL A 25 21.75 -2.56 -0.52
N SER A 26 23.02 -2.20 -0.31
CA SER A 26 24.17 -2.63 -1.11
C SER A 26 25.08 -3.53 -0.29
N ALA A 27 24.60 -4.74 0.02
CA ALA A 27 25.30 -5.70 0.85
C ALA A 27 25.35 -7.07 0.14
N PRO A 28 26.43 -7.40 -0.59
CA PRO A 28 26.46 -8.52 -1.55
C PRO A 28 26.19 -9.91 -0.97
N LYS A 29 26.27 -10.05 0.35
CA LYS A 29 26.12 -11.32 1.08
C LYS A 29 24.80 -11.41 1.85
N VAL A 30 23.94 -10.40 1.77
CA VAL A 30 22.61 -10.47 2.37
C VAL A 30 21.77 -11.43 1.53
N CYS A 31 21.38 -12.53 2.15
CA CYS A 31 20.51 -13.54 1.54
C CYS A 31 19.09 -13.46 2.11
N ASN A 32 18.94 -13.02 3.37
CA ASN A 32 17.66 -12.94 4.04
C ASN A 32 17.34 -11.49 4.41
N PHE A 33 16.20 -11.01 3.92
CA PHE A 33 15.71 -9.67 4.19
C PHE A 33 14.32 -9.72 4.81
N THR A 34 14.12 -9.02 5.92
CA THR A 34 12.79 -8.92 6.56
C THR A 34 12.43 -7.46 6.73
N PHE A 35 11.32 -7.04 6.15
CA PHE A 35 10.80 -5.70 6.36
C PHE A 35 9.54 -5.71 7.21
N PHE A 36 9.50 -4.79 8.16
CA PHE A 36 8.36 -4.47 9.00
C PHE A 36 7.84 -3.09 8.62
N GLY A 37 6.68 -3.05 7.96
CA GLY A 37 6.03 -1.83 7.48
C GLY A 37 6.26 -1.55 5.99
N ILE A 38 5.93 -0.33 5.56
CA ILE A 38 5.96 0.10 4.15
C ILE A 38 6.94 1.24 3.94
N PHE A 39 7.87 1.05 3.02
CA PHE A 39 8.89 2.01 2.61
C PHE A 39 9.50 1.57 1.28
N ILE A 40 9.99 2.51 0.47
CA ILE A 40 10.63 2.15 -0.79
C ILE A 40 11.97 1.50 -0.44
N VAL A 41 12.23 0.33 -1.03
CA VAL A 41 13.49 -0.37 -0.86
C VAL A 41 14.09 -0.63 -2.23
N THR A 42 15.41 -0.48 -2.36
CA THR A 42 16.17 -0.93 -3.53
C THR A 42 17.28 -1.86 -3.02
N ILE A 43 17.17 -3.14 -3.33
CA ILE A 43 18.16 -4.13 -2.93
C ILE A 43 19.06 -4.45 -4.12
N VAL A 44 20.31 -4.00 -4.06
CA VAL A 44 21.33 -4.25 -5.08
C VAL A 44 22.20 -5.41 -4.59
N VAL A 45 21.63 -6.62 -4.63
CA VAL A 45 22.33 -7.86 -4.24
C VAL A 45 22.17 -8.94 -5.32
N PRO A 46 23.21 -9.74 -5.58
CA PRO A 46 23.19 -10.76 -6.64
C PRO A 46 22.24 -11.91 -6.32
N GLU A 47 22.11 -12.30 -5.05
CA GLU A 47 21.28 -13.42 -4.62
C GLU A 47 20.45 -13.09 -3.38
N LEU A 48 19.17 -12.72 -3.60
CA LEU A 48 18.23 -12.52 -2.52
C LEU A 48 17.41 -13.81 -2.34
N GLU A 49 17.68 -14.56 -1.28
CA GLU A 49 17.08 -15.88 -1.09
C GLU A 49 15.70 -15.80 -0.45
N ASN A 50 15.58 -15.14 0.70
CA ASN A 50 14.32 -15.05 1.43
C ASN A 50 13.97 -13.59 1.72
N VAL A 51 12.76 -13.19 1.34
CA VAL A 51 12.18 -11.89 1.70
C VAL A 51 10.91 -12.10 2.51
N SER A 52 10.91 -11.60 3.74
CA SER A 52 9.72 -11.60 4.61
C SER A 52 9.10 -10.22 4.69
N ILE A 53 7.81 -10.16 4.37
CA ILE A 53 6.95 -8.99 4.31
C ILE A 53 6.04 -9.05 5.53
N ARG A 54 6.15 -8.08 6.43
CA ARG A 54 5.34 -8.01 7.64
C ARG A 54 4.76 -6.63 7.85
N LEU A 55 3.45 -6.55 8.06
CA LEU A 55 2.75 -5.28 8.27
C LEU A 55 2.37 -5.06 9.74
N ASN A 56 2.14 -6.11 10.53
CA ASN A 56 1.87 -6.03 11.99
C ASN A 56 1.11 -4.78 12.48
N ASN A 57 -0.21 -4.84 12.46
CA ASN A 57 -1.17 -3.84 12.93
C ASN A 57 -1.15 -2.51 12.17
N TRP A 58 -0.66 -2.48 10.94
CA TRP A 58 -0.59 -1.26 10.12
C TRP A 58 -1.95 -0.74 9.65
N PHE A 59 -2.98 -1.60 9.66
CA PHE A 59 -4.35 -1.24 9.28
C PHE A 59 -5.30 -1.05 10.47
N VAL A 60 -4.81 -1.24 11.69
CA VAL A 60 -5.60 -0.97 12.91
C VAL A 60 -5.93 0.52 12.92
N ASP A 61 -7.22 0.84 13.07
CA ASP A 61 -7.79 2.20 13.13
C ASP A 61 -7.76 3.04 11.82
N LYS A 62 -7.48 2.43 10.66
CA LYS A 62 -7.50 3.14 9.36
C LYS A 62 -8.75 2.89 8.53
N ASN A 63 -9.31 3.95 7.95
CA ASN A 63 -10.42 3.87 7.00
C ASN A 63 -10.00 3.15 5.69
N TRP A 64 -10.98 2.73 4.89
CA TRP A 64 -10.73 1.98 3.65
C TRP A 64 -9.90 2.74 2.61
N ILE A 65 -10.08 4.06 2.49
CA ILE A 65 -9.37 4.91 1.53
C ILE A 65 -7.88 4.95 1.88
N ASP A 66 -7.55 5.09 3.15
CA ASP A 66 -6.18 5.07 3.66
C ASP A 66 -5.56 3.69 3.53
N ARG A 67 -6.33 2.62 3.76
CA ARG A 67 -5.90 1.24 3.48
C ARG A 67 -5.52 1.07 2.01
N LYS A 68 -6.33 1.55 1.06
CA LYS A 68 -6.04 1.46 -0.38
C LYS A 68 -4.77 2.25 -0.75
N LYS A 69 -4.56 3.44 -0.18
CA LYS A 69 -3.31 4.21 -0.35
C LYS A 69 -2.09 3.46 0.20
N ILE A 70 -2.23 2.80 1.35
CA ILE A 70 -1.17 2.02 1.99
C ILE A 70 -0.84 0.78 1.16
N CYS A 71 -1.84 0.03 0.70
CA CYS A 71 -1.63 -1.11 -0.19
C CYS A 71 -1.02 -0.72 -1.54
N ARG A 72 -1.35 0.45 -2.11
CA ARG A 72 -0.66 1.01 -3.28
C ARG A 72 0.82 1.29 -3.02
N ARG A 73 1.18 1.71 -1.81
CA ARG A 73 2.59 1.92 -1.47
C ARG A 73 3.33 0.59 -1.32
N LEU A 74 2.65 -0.46 -0.86
CA LEU A 74 3.20 -1.82 -0.80
C LEU A 74 3.60 -2.34 -2.19
N THR A 75 2.77 -2.12 -3.22
CA THR A 75 3.10 -2.54 -4.60
C THR A 75 4.32 -1.83 -5.16
N ASN A 76 4.58 -0.58 -4.74
CA ASN A 76 5.78 0.16 -5.15
C ASN A 76 7.08 -0.40 -4.55
N MET A 77 7.00 -1.25 -3.51
CA MET A 77 8.18 -1.88 -2.90
C MET A 77 8.66 -3.08 -3.69
N PHE A 78 7.77 -3.77 -4.39
CA PHE A 78 8.05 -5.08 -4.98
C PHE A 78 9.10 -5.07 -6.09
N PRO A 79 9.20 -4.04 -6.96
CA PRO A 79 10.31 -3.94 -7.91
C PRO A 79 11.69 -3.97 -7.24
N GLY A 80 11.81 -3.41 -6.04
CA GLY A 80 13.06 -3.38 -5.27
C GLY A 80 13.52 -4.72 -4.70
N ILE A 81 12.63 -5.72 -4.69
CA ILE A 81 12.86 -7.09 -4.21
C ILE A 81 12.59 -8.13 -5.32
N ALA A 82 12.56 -7.69 -6.58
CA ALA A 82 12.22 -8.50 -7.74
C ALA A 82 13.07 -9.78 -7.92
N ASN A 83 14.33 -9.73 -7.45
CA ASN A 83 15.29 -10.84 -7.51
C ASN A 83 15.12 -11.88 -6.38
N ALA A 84 14.07 -11.79 -5.56
CA ALA A 84 13.84 -12.72 -4.45
C ALA A 84 13.49 -14.13 -4.93
N LYS A 85 14.15 -15.16 -4.38
CA LYS A 85 13.78 -16.58 -4.61
C LYS A 85 12.52 -16.97 -3.84
N ASN A 86 12.37 -16.51 -2.61
CA ASN A 86 11.24 -16.84 -1.75
C ASN A 86 10.60 -15.59 -1.14
N LEU A 87 9.30 -15.45 -1.30
CA LEU A 87 8.49 -14.41 -0.63
C LEU A 87 7.72 -15.03 0.52
N ILE A 88 7.72 -14.37 1.68
CA ILE A 88 7.04 -14.83 2.89
C ILE A 88 6.14 -13.71 3.39
N PHE A 89 4.83 -13.95 3.42
CA PHE A 89 3.85 -12.99 3.91
C PHE A 89 3.33 -13.36 5.30
N ASP A 90 3.09 -12.36 6.14
CA ASP A 90 2.17 -12.50 7.26
C ASP A 90 0.70 -12.37 6.81
N SER A 91 -0.24 -12.69 7.71
CA SER A 91 -1.68 -12.68 7.39
C SER A 91 -2.16 -11.31 6.94
N GLU A 92 -1.70 -10.25 7.60
CA GLU A 92 -2.11 -8.89 7.29
C GLU A 92 -1.59 -8.42 5.92
N SER A 93 -0.34 -8.76 5.56
CA SER A 93 0.26 -8.38 4.28
C SER A 93 -0.46 -9.03 3.10
N ILE A 94 -0.76 -10.32 3.18
CA ILE A 94 -1.43 -11.00 2.07
C ILE A 94 -2.91 -10.59 1.96
N GLU A 95 -3.60 -10.37 3.08
CA GLU A 95 -4.98 -9.89 3.08
C GLU A 95 -5.08 -8.47 2.49
N ALA A 96 -4.11 -7.62 2.82
CA ALA A 96 -4.02 -6.26 2.29
C ALA A 96 -3.83 -6.23 0.77
N LEU A 97 -2.98 -7.10 0.24
CA LEU A 97 -2.81 -7.27 -1.20
C LEU A 97 -4.07 -7.82 -1.87
N ASN A 98 -4.73 -8.78 -1.24
CA ASN A 98 -5.94 -9.38 -1.81
C ASN A 98 -7.09 -8.35 -1.89
N LYS A 99 -7.15 -7.43 -0.93
CA LYS A 99 -8.12 -6.31 -0.90
C LYS A 99 -7.93 -5.27 -2.01
N ILE A 100 -6.76 -5.22 -2.66
CA ILE A 100 -6.50 -4.33 -3.80
C ILE A 100 -6.34 -5.09 -5.12
N SER A 101 -6.95 -6.28 -5.22
CA SER A 101 -6.88 -7.12 -6.40
C SER A 101 -7.30 -6.38 -7.68
N ASP A 102 -8.25 -5.43 -7.57
CA ASP A 102 -8.70 -4.55 -8.66
C ASP A 102 -7.55 -3.73 -9.27
N LEU A 103 -6.62 -3.26 -8.43
CA LEU A 103 -5.46 -2.50 -8.87
C LEU A 103 -4.36 -3.40 -9.43
N LEU A 104 -4.27 -4.65 -8.96
CA LEU A 104 -3.22 -5.58 -9.40
C LEU A 104 -3.44 -6.09 -10.83
N VAL A 105 -4.69 -6.07 -11.33
CA VAL A 105 -5.02 -6.49 -12.70
C VAL A 105 -4.21 -5.74 -13.76
N SER A 106 -3.94 -4.45 -13.54
CA SER A 106 -3.24 -3.60 -14.51
C SER A 106 -1.73 -3.54 -14.31
N LEU A 107 -1.19 -4.19 -13.27
CA LEU A 107 0.23 -4.14 -12.95
C LEU A 107 0.96 -5.40 -13.42
N PRO A 108 2.12 -5.27 -14.09
CA PRO A 108 2.94 -6.43 -14.42
C PRO A 108 3.55 -7.02 -13.15
N SER A 109 3.73 -8.34 -13.15
CA SER A 109 4.42 -9.03 -12.05
C SER A 109 5.87 -8.58 -11.96
N PRO A 110 6.35 -8.10 -10.79
CA PRO A 110 7.73 -7.63 -10.65
C PRO A 110 8.73 -8.75 -10.39
N PHE A 111 8.28 -9.98 -10.13
CA PHE A 111 9.15 -11.06 -9.63
C PHE A 111 9.60 -11.99 -10.75
N TYR A 112 10.89 -11.93 -11.12
CA TYR A 112 11.46 -12.71 -12.23
C TYR A 112 12.33 -13.90 -11.79
N ASN A 113 12.63 -14.03 -10.50
CA ASN A 113 13.49 -15.09 -9.96
C ASN A 113 12.80 -15.93 -8.85
N LEU A 114 11.47 -15.87 -8.80
CA LEU A 114 10.70 -16.44 -7.71
C LEU A 114 10.58 -17.97 -7.87
N LYS A 115 10.77 -18.69 -6.77
CA LYS A 115 10.53 -20.14 -6.64
C LYS A 115 9.31 -20.42 -5.78
N PHE A 116 9.17 -19.71 -4.66
CA PHE A 116 8.10 -19.97 -3.71
C PHE A 116 7.48 -18.68 -3.15
N VAL A 117 6.15 -18.68 -3.05
CA VAL A 117 5.38 -17.73 -2.22
C VAL A 117 4.85 -18.49 -1.02
N LYS A 118 5.38 -18.19 0.16
CA LYS A 118 4.93 -18.79 1.42
C LYS A 118 3.79 -17.97 2.02
N LEU A 119 2.64 -18.61 2.16
CA LEU A 119 1.45 -18.07 2.80
C LEU A 119 1.42 -18.38 4.30
N PRO A 120 0.80 -17.51 5.11
CA PRO A 120 0.65 -17.73 6.54
C PRO A 120 -0.32 -18.87 6.84
N ARG A 121 -0.12 -19.53 7.98
CA ARG A 121 -0.94 -20.65 8.41
C ARG A 121 -2.39 -20.17 8.60
N GLY A 122 -3.33 -20.81 7.89
CA GLY A 122 -4.76 -20.45 7.92
C GLY A 122 -5.24 -19.63 6.73
N PHE A 123 -4.34 -19.06 5.91
CA PHE A 123 -4.75 -18.43 4.66
C PHE A 123 -4.98 -19.51 3.60
N LYS A 124 -6.23 -19.64 3.14
CA LYS A 124 -6.59 -20.61 2.09
C LYS A 124 -6.17 -20.06 0.74
N GLU A 125 -5.43 -20.83 -0.05
CA GLU A 125 -5.05 -20.43 -1.41
C GLU A 125 -6.27 -20.09 -2.29
N SER A 126 -7.38 -20.81 -2.10
CA SER A 126 -8.66 -20.54 -2.79
C SER A 126 -9.28 -19.17 -2.47
N SER A 127 -8.87 -18.53 -1.37
CA SER A 127 -9.32 -17.17 -1.05
C SER A 127 -8.50 -16.07 -1.76
N MET A 128 -7.40 -16.45 -2.42
CA MET A 128 -6.58 -15.54 -3.22
C MET A 128 -7.28 -15.21 -4.53
N SER A 129 -7.45 -13.93 -4.82
CA SER A 129 -7.95 -13.47 -6.12
C SER A 129 -7.01 -13.88 -7.25
N SER A 130 -7.59 -14.15 -8.44
CA SER A 130 -6.83 -14.45 -9.65
C SER A 130 -5.86 -13.33 -10.03
N ALA A 131 -6.25 -12.07 -9.80
CA ALA A 131 -5.40 -10.91 -10.04
C ALA A 131 -4.16 -10.90 -9.12
N LEU A 132 -4.33 -11.17 -7.82
CA LEU A 132 -3.20 -11.28 -6.90
C LEU A 132 -2.28 -12.44 -7.28
N ARG A 133 -2.85 -13.60 -7.65
CA ARG A 133 -2.08 -14.75 -8.09
C ARG A 133 -1.24 -14.41 -9.33
N SER A 134 -1.86 -13.82 -10.34
CA SER A 134 -1.20 -13.38 -11.58
C SER A 134 -0.09 -12.36 -11.29
N TYR A 135 -0.35 -11.40 -10.40
CA TYR A 135 0.63 -10.39 -10.04
C TYR A 135 1.84 -10.96 -9.28
N LEU A 136 1.66 -11.93 -8.38
CA LEU A 136 2.77 -12.53 -7.64
C LEU A 136 3.59 -13.51 -8.49
N LEU A 137 2.94 -14.30 -9.35
CA LEU A 137 3.59 -15.40 -10.07
C LEU A 137 3.86 -15.11 -11.56
N GLY A 138 3.27 -14.06 -12.13
CA GLY A 138 3.29 -13.82 -13.58
C GLY A 138 4.67 -13.64 -14.19
N GLY A 139 5.64 -13.12 -13.43
CA GLY A 139 7.03 -12.97 -13.87
C GLY A 139 7.87 -14.24 -13.67
N SER A 140 7.34 -15.23 -12.93
CA SER A 140 8.01 -16.49 -12.62
C SER A 140 7.00 -17.66 -12.70
N PRO A 141 6.60 -18.11 -13.90
CA PRO A 141 5.51 -19.08 -14.07
C PRO A 141 5.76 -20.46 -13.40
N LYS A 142 7.03 -20.78 -13.11
CA LYS A 142 7.43 -22.00 -12.41
C LYS A 142 7.35 -21.88 -10.87
N ALA A 143 7.04 -20.70 -10.35
CA ALA A 143 6.93 -20.46 -8.92
C ALA A 143 5.66 -21.10 -8.34
N ALA A 144 5.76 -21.65 -7.13
CA ALA A 144 4.64 -22.28 -6.44
C ALA A 144 4.23 -21.51 -5.19
N ILE A 145 2.93 -21.50 -4.90
CA ILE A 145 2.39 -21.06 -3.62
C ILE A 145 2.45 -22.22 -2.65
N VAL A 146 3.00 -21.99 -1.46
CA VAL A 146 3.21 -23.02 -0.45
C VAL A 146 2.77 -22.52 0.93
N THR A 147 2.29 -23.43 1.78
CA THR A 147 2.06 -23.14 3.21
C THR A 147 3.24 -23.58 4.09
N LYS A 148 4.05 -24.52 3.58
CA LYS A 148 5.35 -24.95 4.11
C LYS A 148 6.33 -25.09 2.95
N PHE A 149 7.58 -24.66 3.11
CA PHE A 149 8.58 -24.89 2.07
C PHE A 149 8.78 -26.39 1.88
N PRO A 150 8.93 -26.87 0.64
CA PRO A 150 9.29 -28.26 0.40
C PRO A 150 10.63 -28.52 1.08
N GLN A 151 10.63 -29.49 1.99
CA GLN A 151 11.86 -30.03 2.51
C GLN A 151 12.52 -30.76 1.34
N ASN A 152 13.75 -30.35 0.98
CA ASN A 152 14.60 -31.17 0.11
C ASN A 152 14.97 -32.43 0.90
N HIS A 153 14.05 -33.40 0.94
CA HIS A 153 14.38 -34.76 1.27
C HIS A 153 14.83 -35.40 -0.04
N GLY A 154 16.15 -35.60 -0.13
CA GLY A 154 16.68 -36.62 -1.01
C GLY A 154 15.98 -37.93 -0.67
N VAL A 155 15.50 -38.57 -1.74
CA VAL A 155 15.07 -39.96 -1.86
C VAL A 155 15.38 -40.82 -0.63
N GLU A 156 14.33 -41.25 0.05
CA GLU A 156 14.24 -42.65 0.49
C GLU A 156 12.78 -43.03 0.74
N ASP A 157 12.53 -44.29 0.45
CA ASP A 157 11.29 -44.91 0.02
C ASP A 157 10.08 -44.84 0.96
N SER A 158 8.94 -44.99 0.29
CA SER A 158 7.67 -45.55 0.77
C SER A 158 7.76 -46.40 2.03
N ILE A 159 6.76 -46.24 2.92
CA ILE A 159 5.82 -47.30 3.28
C ILE A 159 4.53 -46.64 3.78
N ALA A 160 3.44 -47.02 3.13
CA ALA A 160 2.09 -46.80 3.60
C ALA A 160 1.87 -47.61 4.88
N ASP A 161 1.24 -47.01 5.89
CA ASP A 161 0.52 -47.84 6.85
C ASP A 161 -0.77 -47.14 7.27
N ALA A 162 -1.84 -47.67 6.69
CA ALA A 162 -3.20 -47.48 7.11
C ALA A 162 -3.46 -48.49 8.22
N ASP A 163 -3.74 -48.02 9.44
CA ASP A 163 -4.71 -48.64 10.35
C ASP A 163 -4.61 -48.02 11.74
N ARG A 164 -5.67 -47.31 12.15
CA ARG A 164 -6.45 -47.67 13.35
C ARG A 164 -7.69 -46.80 13.49
N ALA A 165 -8.75 -47.19 12.78
CA ALA A 165 -10.09 -47.00 13.31
C ALA A 165 -10.29 -48.00 14.46
N ARG A 166 -10.67 -47.52 15.65
CA ARG A 166 -11.43 -48.33 16.60
C ARG A 166 -12.61 -47.51 17.10
N HIS A 167 -13.76 -48.00 16.67
CA HIS A 167 -15.08 -47.82 17.24
C HIS A 167 -15.11 -48.04 18.75
N THR A 168 -15.96 -47.27 19.42
CA THR A 168 -16.75 -47.76 20.55
C THR A 168 -18.16 -47.19 20.39
N ASP A 169 -19.08 -48.03 19.92
CA ASP A 169 -20.52 -47.77 19.92
C ASP A 169 -21.09 -47.90 21.35
N ALA A 170 -21.88 -46.90 21.75
CA ALA A 170 -23.34 -46.92 21.94
C ALA A 170 -23.88 -47.58 23.23
N SER A 171 -24.79 -46.85 23.91
CA SER A 171 -26.03 -47.35 24.54
C SER A 171 -26.78 -46.16 25.17
N VAL A 172 -27.90 -45.69 24.58
CA VAL A 172 -29.32 -45.91 24.99
C VAL A 172 -29.90 -44.59 25.54
N GLU A 173 -30.71 -43.88 24.74
CA GLU A 173 -32.19 -43.90 24.68
C GLU A 173 -32.85 -43.10 25.81
N GLY A 174 -33.74 -42.17 25.45
CA GLY A 174 -34.52 -41.42 26.41
C GLY A 174 -35.23 -40.18 25.86
N THR A 175 -36.28 -40.42 25.08
CA THR A 175 -37.58 -39.70 25.07
C THR A 175 -37.65 -38.17 24.93
N ASP A 176 -38.41 -37.79 23.90
CA ASP A 176 -39.20 -36.57 23.68
C ASP A 176 -39.53 -35.71 24.90
N LYS A 177 -39.40 -34.39 24.71
CA LYS A 177 -40.44 -33.42 25.08
C LYS A 177 -40.24 -32.10 24.35
N ASP A 178 -41.21 -31.79 23.51
CA ASP A 178 -41.52 -30.45 23.03
C ASP A 178 -41.60 -29.47 24.21
N GLN A 179 -40.80 -28.40 24.14
CA GLN A 179 -41.05 -27.22 24.95
C GLN A 179 -40.82 -25.96 24.11
N ALA A 180 -41.92 -25.47 23.54
CA ALA A 180 -42.04 -24.14 22.98
C ALA A 180 -41.59 -23.10 24.02
N SER A 181 -40.41 -22.51 23.80
CA SER A 181 -39.90 -21.41 24.61
C SER A 181 -40.15 -20.09 23.88
N SER A 182 -41.23 -19.46 24.34
CA SER A 182 -41.55 -18.04 24.26
C SER A 182 -40.37 -17.12 23.90
N SER A 183 -40.40 -16.57 22.68
CA SER A 183 -39.59 -15.40 22.32
C SER A 183 -40.20 -14.15 22.95
N LYS A 184 -39.89 -13.88 24.22
CA LYS A 184 -40.20 -12.61 24.88
C LYS A 184 -38.91 -11.78 24.93
N GLY A 185 -38.97 -10.60 24.31
CA GLY A 185 -37.83 -9.75 24.02
C GLY A 185 -37.13 -9.11 25.22
N ARG A 186 -36.07 -8.36 24.85
CA ARG A 186 -35.06 -7.62 25.63
C ARG A 186 -33.92 -8.45 26.22
N ILE A 187 -32.88 -8.60 25.42
CA ILE A 187 -31.51 -8.81 25.90
C ILE A 187 -30.73 -7.51 25.58
N ASP A 188 -31.09 -6.41 26.27
CA ASP A 188 -30.41 -5.12 26.10
C ASP A 188 -29.19 -5.00 27.05
N SER A 189 -29.04 -5.94 27.99
CA SER A 189 -27.97 -5.97 28.98
C SER A 189 -27.09 -7.23 28.88
N GLY A 190 -25.79 -7.04 29.09
CA GLY A 190 -24.77 -8.08 29.23
C GLY A 190 -24.16 -8.07 30.63
N LEU A 191 -23.58 -9.19 31.05
CA LEU A 191 -22.97 -9.33 32.37
C LEU A 191 -21.45 -9.20 32.27
N TRP A 192 -20.87 -8.20 32.93
CA TRP A 192 -19.43 -8.02 33.04
C TRP A 192 -19.00 -8.11 34.51
N ARG A 193 -18.25 -9.17 34.87
CA ARG A 193 -17.82 -9.48 36.25
C ARG A 193 -18.94 -9.37 37.30
N SER A 194 -20.10 -9.97 37.00
CA SER A 194 -21.30 -9.96 37.86
C SER A 194 -22.01 -8.61 37.98
N HIS A 195 -21.66 -7.62 37.15
CA HIS A 195 -22.38 -6.35 36.99
C HIS A 195 -23.14 -6.34 35.67
N GLU A 196 -24.41 -5.92 35.73
CA GLU A 196 -25.22 -5.72 34.54
C GLU A 196 -24.75 -4.44 33.84
N VAL A 197 -24.46 -4.50 32.56
CA VAL A 197 -24.02 -3.38 31.71
C VAL A 197 -24.74 -3.48 30.36
N ASN A 198 -24.73 -2.45 29.53
CA ASN A 198 -25.28 -2.59 28.18
C ASN A 198 -24.48 -3.66 27.40
N TYR A 199 -25.16 -4.51 26.64
CA TYR A 199 -24.53 -5.65 25.95
C TYR A 199 -23.36 -5.23 25.05
N GLU A 200 -23.50 -4.10 24.36
CA GLU A 200 -22.45 -3.53 23.49
C GLU A 200 -21.17 -3.11 24.25
N PHE A 201 -21.26 -2.87 25.55
CA PHE A 201 -20.16 -2.36 26.37
C PHE A 201 -19.32 -3.45 27.03
N VAL A 202 -19.80 -4.70 27.08
CA VAL A 202 -19.03 -5.83 27.64
C VAL A 202 -17.67 -5.97 26.96
N CYS A 203 -17.65 -5.94 25.62
CA CYS A 203 -16.42 -6.02 24.84
C CYS A 203 -15.49 -4.81 25.06
N LEU A 204 -16.06 -3.62 25.30
CA LEU A 204 -15.28 -2.42 25.56
C LEU A 204 -14.62 -2.48 26.95
N LEU A 205 -15.35 -2.90 27.97
CA LEU A 205 -14.83 -3.09 29.33
C LEU A 205 -13.73 -4.15 29.37
N ASP A 206 -13.88 -5.26 28.65
CA ASP A 206 -12.83 -6.28 28.55
C ASP A 206 -11.55 -5.72 27.90
N ARG A 207 -11.67 -4.92 26.84
CA ARG A 207 -10.51 -4.27 26.22
C ARG A 207 -9.85 -3.27 27.15
N ILE A 208 -10.63 -2.49 27.90
CA ILE A 208 -10.10 -1.53 28.88
C ILE A 208 -9.36 -2.29 29.98
N MET A 209 -9.95 -3.35 30.53
CA MET A 209 -9.32 -4.17 31.56
C MET A 209 -8.01 -4.81 31.08
N GLN A 210 -7.97 -5.28 29.84
CA GLN A 210 -6.75 -5.87 29.26
C GLN A 210 -5.65 -4.83 29.04
N LYS A 211 -6.02 -3.61 28.61
CA LYS A 211 -5.05 -2.59 28.18
C LYS A 211 -4.63 -1.63 29.30
N TYR A 212 -5.54 -1.37 30.23
CA TYR A 212 -5.42 -0.43 31.35
C TYR A 212 -6.03 -1.07 32.62
N PRO A 213 -5.46 -2.18 33.12
CA PRO A 213 -6.00 -2.90 34.28
C PRO A 213 -6.17 -2.03 35.53
N GLU A 214 -5.29 -1.04 35.71
CA GLU A 214 -5.34 -0.05 36.79
C GLU A 214 -6.66 0.75 36.83
N THR A 215 -7.39 0.81 35.71
CA THR A 215 -8.67 1.54 35.62
C THR A 215 -9.67 1.10 36.68
N PHE A 216 -9.64 -0.17 37.08
CA PHE A 216 -10.63 -0.75 38.00
C PHE A 216 -10.05 -1.11 39.37
N GLU A 217 -8.78 -0.79 39.64
CA GLU A 217 -8.07 -1.25 40.85
C GLU A 217 -8.72 -0.75 42.14
N HIS A 218 -9.19 0.50 42.15
CA HIS A 218 -9.83 1.13 43.30
C HIS A 218 -11.36 1.20 43.17
N PHE A 219 -11.92 0.53 42.17
CA PHE A 219 -13.35 0.55 41.92
C PHE A 219 -14.07 -0.47 42.80
N THR A 220 -14.49 -0.04 44.00
CA THR A 220 -15.04 -0.92 45.05
C THR A 220 -16.46 -0.55 45.46
N THR A 221 -17.36 -0.30 44.50
CA THR A 221 -18.75 0.07 44.83
C THR A 221 -19.57 -1.18 45.19
N LYS A 222 -19.99 -1.29 46.45
CA LYS A 222 -20.84 -2.42 46.93
C LYS A 222 -22.28 -2.37 46.39
N ASN A 223 -22.74 -1.21 45.94
CA ASN A 223 -24.08 -1.04 45.36
C ASN A 223 -24.08 -1.41 43.87
N LYS A 224 -24.71 -2.53 43.52
CA LYS A 224 -24.77 -3.05 42.15
C LYS A 224 -25.38 -2.05 41.15
N LYS A 225 -26.43 -1.31 41.54
CA LYS A 225 -27.10 -0.35 40.65
C LYS A 225 -26.21 0.84 40.34
N LEU A 226 -25.53 1.38 41.34
CA LEU A 226 -24.57 2.47 41.16
C LEU A 226 -23.36 2.01 40.33
N CYS A 227 -22.89 0.78 40.55
CA CYS A 227 -21.82 0.18 39.74
C CYS A 227 -22.21 0.12 38.25
N THR A 228 -23.38 -0.43 37.93
CA THR A 228 -23.93 -0.46 36.57
C THR A 228 -24.00 0.92 35.93
N MET A 229 -24.53 1.92 36.64
CA MET A 229 -24.63 3.29 36.13
C MET A 229 -23.25 3.88 35.81
N ASN A 230 -22.27 3.66 36.69
CA ASN A 230 -20.92 4.19 36.52
C ASN A 230 -20.15 3.51 35.38
N LEU A 231 -20.30 2.19 35.23
CA LEU A 231 -19.70 1.44 34.12
C LEU A 231 -20.32 1.84 32.78
N ASN A 232 -21.65 1.98 32.72
CA ASN A 232 -22.32 2.48 31.52
C ASN A 232 -21.91 3.91 31.19
N LEU A 233 -21.79 4.80 32.19
CA LEU A 233 -21.30 6.16 31.99
C LEU A 233 -19.88 6.16 31.41
N LEU A 234 -18.96 5.40 32.01
CA LEU A 234 -17.59 5.23 31.49
C LEU A 234 -17.60 4.79 30.02
N CYS A 235 -18.37 3.76 29.71
CA CYS A 235 -18.41 3.21 28.36
C CYS A 235 -19.05 4.14 27.34
N THR A 236 -20.18 4.76 27.67
CA THR A 236 -20.83 5.75 26.80
C THR A 236 -19.87 6.90 26.51
N SER A 237 -19.27 7.49 27.56
CA SER A 237 -18.35 8.62 27.40
C SER A 237 -17.12 8.25 26.57
N LEU A 238 -16.54 7.07 26.77
CA LEU A 238 -15.40 6.62 25.96
C LEU A 238 -15.79 6.28 24.52
N ASN A 239 -16.95 5.65 24.31
CA ASN A 239 -17.46 5.33 22.99
C ASN A 239 -17.69 6.61 22.18
N ASP A 240 -18.35 7.60 22.78
CA ASP A 240 -18.58 8.91 22.15
C ASP A 240 -17.27 9.65 21.92
N PHE A 241 -16.38 9.67 22.91
CA PHE A 241 -15.05 10.27 22.79
C PHE A 241 -14.25 9.72 21.60
N THR A 242 -14.33 8.41 21.33
CA THR A 242 -13.61 7.79 20.20
C THR A 242 -14.20 8.10 18.83
N LYS A 243 -15.47 8.54 18.76
CA LYS A 243 -16.17 8.85 17.50
C LYS A 243 -16.01 10.31 17.07
N ILE A 244 -15.51 11.18 17.95
CA ILE A 244 -15.36 12.61 17.67
C ILE A 244 -14.20 12.83 16.69
N SER A 245 -14.48 13.59 15.62
CA SER A 245 -13.46 14.04 14.67
C SER A 245 -12.59 15.14 15.28
N MET A 246 -11.29 15.13 15.01
CA MET A 246 -10.37 16.19 15.44
C MET A 246 -10.77 17.59 14.92
N THR A 247 -11.45 17.65 13.77
CA THR A 247 -11.92 18.91 13.17
C THR A 247 -13.09 19.53 13.93
N SER A 248 -13.91 18.72 14.61
CA SER A 248 -15.09 19.17 15.36
C SER A 248 -14.83 19.40 16.84
N VAL A 249 -13.60 19.15 17.32
CA VAL A 249 -13.22 19.41 18.72
C VAL A 249 -13.12 20.92 18.95
N ASP A 250 -13.93 21.41 19.89
CA ASP A 250 -13.88 22.76 20.45
C ASP A 250 -13.54 22.75 21.95
N SER A 251 -13.39 23.94 22.53
CA SER A 251 -13.02 24.09 23.94
C SER A 251 -14.11 23.62 24.91
N GLU A 252 -15.38 23.73 24.51
CA GLU A 252 -16.53 23.33 25.33
C GLU A 252 -16.59 21.81 25.46
N MET A 253 -16.39 21.09 24.35
CA MET A 253 -16.27 19.63 24.35
C MET A 253 -15.12 19.16 25.24
N ILE A 254 -13.93 19.78 25.13
CA ILE A 254 -12.79 19.41 25.99
C ILE A 254 -13.12 19.61 27.48
N PHE A 255 -13.79 20.72 27.82
CA PHE A 255 -14.22 20.99 29.19
C PHE A 255 -15.20 19.94 29.68
N GLY A 256 -16.25 19.63 28.91
CA GLY A 256 -17.26 18.63 29.29
C GLY A 256 -16.65 17.24 29.53
N TYR A 257 -15.74 16.78 28.67
CA TYR A 257 -15.04 15.50 28.90
C TYR A 257 -14.13 15.54 30.14
N ARG A 258 -13.53 16.68 30.47
CA ARG A 258 -12.72 16.83 31.67
C ARG A 258 -13.59 16.67 32.93
N GLU A 259 -14.79 17.24 32.94
CA GLU A 259 -15.74 17.10 34.05
C GLU A 259 -16.17 15.63 34.22
N VAL A 260 -16.55 14.98 33.12
CA VAL A 260 -16.95 13.56 33.13
C VAL A 260 -15.82 12.67 33.64
N PHE A 261 -14.58 12.85 33.17
CA PHE A 261 -13.45 12.05 33.64
C PHE A 261 -13.09 12.35 35.10
N SER A 262 -13.22 13.60 35.54
CA SER A 262 -13.00 13.96 36.95
C SER A 262 -14.05 13.28 37.85
N TYR A 263 -15.32 13.26 37.41
CA TYR A 263 -16.38 12.54 38.11
C TYR A 263 -16.08 11.03 38.21
N LEU A 264 -15.66 10.39 37.11
CA LEU A 264 -15.28 8.98 37.11
C LEU A 264 -14.07 8.68 38.01
N GLN A 265 -13.07 9.57 38.06
CA GLN A 265 -11.94 9.46 38.99
C GLN A 265 -12.39 9.52 40.46
N ASN A 266 -13.32 10.42 40.79
CA ASN A 266 -13.89 10.52 42.14
C ASN A 266 -14.67 9.25 42.55
N LEU A 267 -15.12 8.45 41.58
CA LEU A 267 -15.77 7.15 41.81
C LEU A 267 -14.78 5.98 41.94
N GLY A 268 -13.48 6.25 41.92
CA GLY A 268 -12.42 5.24 42.04
C GLY A 268 -12.03 4.58 40.71
N LEU A 269 -12.53 5.08 39.56
CA LEU A 269 -12.07 4.62 38.24
C LEU A 269 -10.83 5.39 37.81
N ASN A 270 -9.71 4.71 37.64
CA ASN A 270 -8.47 5.35 37.19
C ASN A 270 -8.49 5.59 35.66
N VAL A 271 -9.09 6.70 35.25
CA VAL A 271 -9.15 7.12 33.83
C VAL A 271 -8.00 8.08 33.45
N SER A 272 -6.86 8.03 34.14
CA SER A 272 -5.72 8.92 33.89
C SER A 272 -5.20 8.83 32.45
N TRP A 273 -5.29 7.65 31.84
CA TRP A 273 -4.94 7.45 30.43
C TRP A 273 -5.86 8.23 29.47
N ALA A 274 -7.15 8.33 29.78
CA ALA A 274 -8.12 9.08 28.99
C ALA A 274 -7.92 10.59 29.17
N VAL A 275 -7.67 11.03 30.42
CA VAL A 275 -7.32 12.42 30.73
C VAL A 275 -6.04 12.86 30.01
N ASN A 276 -5.01 12.02 30.00
CA ASN A 276 -3.77 12.31 29.26
C ASN A 276 -4.00 12.39 27.75
N ARG A 277 -4.88 11.52 27.21
CA ARG A 277 -5.28 11.59 25.81
C ARG A 277 -6.02 12.89 25.49
N LEU A 278 -6.93 13.32 26.36
CA LEU A 278 -7.67 14.58 26.23
C LEU A 278 -6.73 15.79 26.24
N LYS A 279 -5.76 15.83 27.17
CA LYS A 279 -4.71 16.87 27.22
C LYS A 279 -3.88 16.92 25.94
N TYR A 280 -3.52 15.76 25.39
CA TYR A 280 -2.79 15.70 24.12
C TYR A 280 -3.62 16.29 22.97
N ILE A 281 -4.92 15.99 22.90
CA ILE A 281 -5.83 16.53 21.88
C ILE A 281 -5.97 18.05 22.04
N GLU A 282 -6.17 18.54 23.26
CA GLU A 282 -6.24 19.96 23.58
C GLU A 282 -4.97 20.70 23.14
N HIS A 283 -3.78 20.14 23.44
CA HIS A 283 -2.52 20.72 23.01
C HIS A 283 -2.36 20.73 21.49
N LEU A 284 -2.71 19.63 20.83
CA LEU A 284 -2.64 19.50 19.38
C LEU A 284 -3.60 20.47 18.66
N ARG A 285 -4.75 20.74 19.26
CA ARG A 285 -5.81 21.56 18.65
C ARG A 285 -5.65 23.05 18.92
N PHE A 286 -5.29 23.44 20.15
CA PHE A 286 -5.37 24.84 20.60
C PHE A 286 -4.00 25.48 20.87
N SER A 287 -2.96 24.70 21.19
CA SER A 287 -1.67 25.30 21.56
C SER A 287 -0.74 25.53 20.39
N LYS A 288 -0.95 24.86 19.24
CA LYS A 288 -0.11 25.07 18.05
C LYS A 288 -0.95 25.13 16.77
N PRO A 289 -0.67 26.07 15.87
CA PRO A 289 -1.35 26.18 14.58
C PRO A 289 -0.97 25.06 13.58
N LEU A 290 -0.37 23.95 14.04
CA LEU A 290 0.13 22.88 13.17
C LEU A 290 -0.96 22.27 12.28
N ILE A 291 -2.21 22.18 12.76
CA ILE A 291 -3.31 21.67 11.95
C ILE A 291 -3.69 22.67 10.84
N SER A 292 -3.76 23.97 11.16
CA SER A 292 -4.05 25.01 10.16
C SER A 292 -2.89 25.19 9.17
N GLU A 293 -1.65 25.09 9.63
CA GLU A 293 -0.45 25.11 8.79
C GLU A 293 -0.42 23.89 7.87
N LEU A 294 -0.72 22.70 8.39
CA LEU A 294 -0.80 21.49 7.57
C LEU A 294 -1.88 21.61 6.49
N HIS A 295 -3.06 22.12 6.85
CA HIS A 295 -4.12 22.40 5.89
C HIS A 295 -3.69 23.43 4.83
N SER A 296 -3.01 24.51 5.23
CA SER A 296 -2.47 25.49 4.30
C SER A 296 -1.45 24.87 3.34
N ILE A 297 -0.54 24.03 3.86
CA ILE A 297 0.43 23.29 3.05
C ILE A 297 -0.29 22.36 2.06
N ASP A 298 -1.31 21.62 2.50
CA ASP A 298 -2.09 20.75 1.63
C ASP A 298 -2.76 21.54 0.49
N CYS A 299 -3.35 22.71 0.79
CA CYS A 299 -3.89 23.61 -0.25
C CYS A 299 -2.82 24.09 -1.23
N HIS A 300 -1.62 24.41 -0.74
CA HIS A 300 -0.50 24.81 -1.60
C HIS A 300 -0.03 23.67 -2.50
N ILE A 301 0.00 22.44 -1.99
CA ILE A 301 0.34 21.24 -2.76
C ILE A 301 -0.68 21.02 -3.87
N ASP A 302 -1.97 21.11 -3.56
CA ASP A 302 -3.03 20.93 -4.55
C ASP A 302 -2.97 22.00 -5.65
N ASN A 303 -2.74 23.26 -5.29
CA ASN A 303 -2.54 24.33 -6.27
C ASN A 303 -1.30 24.09 -7.16
N ALA A 304 -0.18 23.66 -6.57
CA ALA A 304 1.03 23.35 -7.31
C ALA A 304 0.81 22.18 -8.29
N LYS A 305 0.03 21.18 -7.88
CA LYS A 305 -0.35 20.04 -8.72
C LYS A 305 -1.20 20.47 -9.92
N THR A 306 -2.18 21.35 -9.72
CA THR A 306 -2.98 21.92 -10.82
C THR A 306 -2.10 22.67 -11.82
N LYS A 307 -1.19 23.54 -11.34
CA LYS A 307 -0.26 24.26 -12.21
C LYS A 307 0.66 23.32 -13.01
N LEU A 308 1.10 22.21 -12.41
CA LEU A 308 1.91 21.22 -13.09
C LEU A 308 1.12 20.52 -14.21
N GLN A 309 -0.17 20.23 -13.99
CA GLN A 309 -1.04 19.68 -15.03
C GLN A 309 -1.26 20.66 -16.19
N GLU A 310 -1.45 21.95 -15.90
CA GLU A 310 -1.55 22.99 -16.93
C GLU A 310 -0.26 23.10 -17.77
N LEU A 311 0.90 23.07 -17.11
CA LEU A 311 2.19 23.08 -17.80
C LEU A 311 2.41 21.83 -18.66
N GLN A 312 2.00 20.67 -18.17
CA GLN A 312 2.05 19.42 -18.93
C GLN A 312 1.20 19.52 -20.20
N ALA A 313 -0.04 20.03 -20.09
CA ALA A 313 -0.92 20.21 -21.24
C ALA A 313 -0.33 21.18 -22.28
N ARG A 314 0.29 22.29 -21.85
CA ARG A 314 0.99 23.23 -22.75
C ARG A 314 2.19 22.59 -23.45
N PHE A 315 2.94 21.75 -22.74
CA PHE A 315 4.05 21.02 -23.33
C PHE A 315 3.59 20.05 -24.41
N ASP A 316 2.50 19.32 -24.16
CA ASP A 316 1.93 18.38 -25.13
C ASP A 316 1.40 19.10 -26.39
N ASP A 317 0.75 20.27 -26.24
CA ASP A 317 0.35 21.13 -27.36
C ASP A 317 1.56 21.62 -28.19
N ALA A 318 2.61 22.10 -27.52
CA ALA A 318 3.83 22.54 -28.18
C ALA A 318 4.51 21.40 -28.96
N LYS A 319 4.49 20.19 -28.40
CA LYS A 319 5.03 18.98 -29.05
C LYS A 319 4.25 18.60 -30.31
N ILE A 320 2.93 18.79 -30.32
CA ILE A 320 2.10 18.58 -31.53
C ILE A 320 2.47 19.60 -32.60
N LYS A 321 2.56 20.90 -32.25
CA LYS A 321 2.99 21.96 -33.17
C LYS A 321 4.38 21.71 -33.76
N GLN A 322 5.30 21.20 -32.95
CA GLN A 322 6.63 20.82 -33.43
C GLN A 322 6.57 19.73 -34.50
N LYS A 323 5.72 18.71 -34.33
CA LYS A 323 5.53 17.65 -35.33
C LYS A 323 4.91 18.16 -36.62
N ASP A 324 3.93 19.06 -36.53
CA ASP A 324 3.31 19.71 -37.71
C ASP A 324 4.36 20.50 -38.52
N LEU A 325 5.18 21.31 -37.84
CA LEU A 325 6.26 22.05 -38.50
C LEU A 325 7.27 21.13 -39.16
N LEU A 326 7.58 19.99 -38.55
CA LEU A 326 8.49 18.99 -39.12
C LEU A 326 7.91 18.39 -40.42
N ALA A 327 6.63 18.03 -40.41
CA ALA A 327 5.96 17.49 -41.61
C ALA A 327 5.90 18.52 -42.75
N ARG A 328 5.66 19.79 -42.43
CA ARG A 328 5.68 20.89 -43.42
C ARG A 328 7.07 21.12 -44.01
N LEU A 329 8.13 20.94 -43.21
CA LEU A 329 9.51 21.02 -43.69
C LEU A 329 9.83 19.88 -44.66
N ASP A 330 9.39 18.66 -44.35
CA ASP A 330 9.59 17.49 -45.21
C ASP A 330 8.86 17.67 -46.56
N ASP A 331 7.60 18.14 -46.55
CA ASP A 331 6.86 18.47 -47.79
C ASP A 331 7.58 19.54 -48.63
N ALA A 332 8.07 20.61 -48.00
CA ALA A 332 8.82 21.66 -48.69
C ALA A 332 10.13 21.11 -49.30
N LYS A 333 10.78 20.16 -48.63
CA LYS A 333 12.00 19.51 -49.12
C LYS A 333 11.73 18.64 -50.35
N VAL A 334 10.63 17.88 -50.34
CA VAL A 334 10.19 17.09 -51.51
C VAL A 334 9.92 18.01 -52.69
N LYS A 335 9.13 19.08 -52.50
CA LYS A 335 8.85 20.06 -53.55
C LYS A 335 10.11 20.71 -54.13
N LEU A 336 11.09 21.00 -53.28
CA LEU A 336 12.37 21.54 -53.74
C LEU A 336 13.11 20.53 -54.63
N GLN A 337 13.11 19.24 -54.27
CA GLN A 337 13.71 18.18 -55.08
C GLN A 337 12.99 17.99 -56.42
N ASP A 338 11.66 18.05 -56.44
CA ASP A 338 10.88 17.97 -57.67
C ASP A 338 11.23 19.13 -58.62
N VAL A 339 11.30 20.36 -58.10
CA VAL A 339 11.69 21.54 -58.88
C VAL A 339 13.13 21.44 -59.39
N GLN A 340 14.05 20.92 -58.57
CA GLN A 340 15.43 20.67 -59.00
C GLN A 340 15.50 19.62 -60.12
N THR A 341 14.71 18.55 -60.01
CA THR A 341 14.64 17.49 -61.03
C THR A 341 14.09 18.04 -62.34
N LEU A 342 12.97 18.77 -62.28
CA LEU A 342 12.39 19.43 -63.46
C LEU A 342 13.37 20.41 -64.12
N ARG A 343 14.13 21.17 -63.33
CA ARG A 343 15.17 22.06 -63.86
C ARG A 343 16.23 21.29 -64.64
N MET A 344 16.68 20.14 -64.12
CA MET A 344 17.67 19.30 -64.80
C MET A 344 17.11 18.72 -66.11
N GLU A 345 15.85 18.26 -66.11
CA GLU A 345 15.17 17.79 -67.32
C GLU A 345 15.09 18.90 -68.38
N LYS A 346 14.69 20.12 -67.99
CA LYS A 346 14.62 21.26 -68.91
C LYS A 346 15.98 21.69 -69.45
N LEU A 347 17.03 21.65 -68.64
CA LEU A 347 18.39 21.90 -69.12
C LEU A 347 18.82 20.84 -70.14
N SER A 348 18.48 19.57 -69.92
CA SER A 348 18.77 18.50 -70.89
C SER A 348 18.00 18.67 -72.21
N GLU A 349 16.73 19.09 -72.16
CA GLU A 349 15.94 19.41 -73.36
C GLU A 349 16.60 20.56 -74.16
N ILE A 350 17.07 21.60 -73.48
CA ILE A 350 17.79 22.72 -74.11
C ILE A 350 19.10 22.24 -74.75
N GLU A 351 19.87 21.40 -74.07
CA GLU A 351 21.13 20.86 -74.60
C GLU A 351 20.90 20.04 -75.87
N GLN A 352 19.86 19.21 -75.89
CA GLN A 352 19.51 18.43 -77.08
C GLN A 352 19.10 19.31 -78.26
N ALA A 353 18.39 20.42 -78.01
CA ALA A 353 17.89 21.30 -79.06
C ALA A 353 18.94 22.30 -79.58
N PHE A 354 19.83 22.79 -78.72
CA PHE A 354 20.72 23.92 -79.00
C PHE A 354 22.21 23.62 -78.77
N GLY A 355 22.56 22.40 -78.37
CA GLY A 355 23.91 22.02 -78.00
C GLY A 355 24.36 22.64 -76.67
N THR A 356 25.63 22.45 -76.32
CA THR A 356 26.23 22.92 -75.07
C THR A 356 26.26 24.45 -74.93
N MET A 357 26.25 25.18 -76.04
CA MET A 357 26.19 26.66 -76.04
C MET A 357 24.81 27.17 -75.57
N GLY A 358 23.73 26.47 -75.93
CA GLY A 358 22.38 26.81 -75.47
C GLY A 358 22.17 26.61 -73.97
N THR A 359 22.78 25.56 -73.39
CA THR A 359 22.74 25.34 -71.94
C THR A 359 23.58 26.34 -71.17
N ASN A 360 24.76 26.72 -71.67
CA ASN A 360 25.58 27.77 -71.03
C ASN A 360 24.84 29.11 -70.97
N LEU A 361 24.20 29.52 -72.07
CA LEU A 361 23.36 30.73 -72.10
C LEU A 361 22.12 30.64 -71.19
N ALA A 362 21.54 29.45 -71.02
CA ALA A 362 20.37 29.25 -70.15
C ALA A 362 20.73 29.26 -68.65
N VAL A 363 22.01 29.02 -68.30
CA VAL A 363 22.51 28.98 -66.92
C VAL A 363 23.26 30.26 -66.54
N GLY A 364 23.83 30.98 -67.50
CA GLY A 364 24.66 32.17 -67.31
C GLY A 364 24.12 33.44 -67.98
N PHE A 365 25.00 34.42 -68.22
CA PHE A 365 24.68 35.66 -68.91
C PHE A 365 25.04 35.56 -70.41
N ILE A 366 24.36 36.35 -71.25
CA ILE A 366 24.51 36.34 -72.72
C ILE A 366 25.97 36.57 -73.19
N GLY A 367 26.82 37.17 -72.35
CA GLY A 367 28.23 37.42 -72.65
C GLY A 367 29.22 36.36 -72.18
N ASP A 368 28.80 35.36 -71.41
CA ASP A 368 29.72 34.40 -70.77
C ASP A 368 30.40 33.47 -71.80
N ASP A 369 29.71 33.17 -72.91
CA ASP A 369 30.27 32.36 -74.00
C ASP A 369 31.24 33.12 -74.92
N LEU A 370 31.24 34.46 -74.89
CA LEU A 370 32.11 35.28 -75.75
C LEU A 370 33.57 35.32 -75.29
N LEU A 371 33.84 34.93 -74.04
CA LEU A 371 35.19 34.94 -73.43
C LEU A 371 35.73 33.53 -73.18
N SER A 372 34.98 32.50 -73.56
CA SER A 372 35.38 31.09 -73.43
C SER A 372 36.24 30.72 -74.65
N ASN A 373 37.57 30.60 -74.49
CA ASN A 373 38.48 30.19 -75.58
C ASN A 373 38.22 28.74 -76.02
N PRO A 374 38.46 28.40 -77.31
CA PRO A 374 38.27 27.06 -77.86
C PRO A 374 39.19 25.99 -77.26
#